data_AF-A0A811L0R0-F1
#
_entry.id   AF-A0A811L0R0-F1
#
_cell.length_a   1.000
_cell.length_b   1.000
_cell.length_c   1.000
_cell.angle_alpha   90.00
_cell.angle_beta   90.00
_cell.angle_gamma   90.00
#
_symmetry.space_group_name_H-M   'P 1'
#
loop_
_entity.id
_entity.type
_entity.pdbx_description
1 polymer ?
#
loop_
_entity_poly.entity_id
_entity_poly.type
_entity_poly.pdbx_seq_one_letter_code
_entity_poly.pdbx_strand_id
1 'polypeptide(L)'
;MLFQFFVWGTAFATVFSSFLNLPLYLAVIVIIIRNKRHPPFNSSFYTIFTALGIVDLACYFLYTFIKKPIFWGFIPDFFKPFNEPNQAAKISLLVIWLFAFLQYEYVLLLTLNRFAGICFPEFYLKYWTKRVTRILLALPIIFSITVLIPCTTADFTVTEYIFENNGIRRLLHGGPITVTPEINHYFSNIWEMHIYVLMIGGVILYTLMYIKAKLMFRSGVQANKAKLELRMLKQAAMLFALNFIFCGVFFVRKYLSDENNEHLYEYMLLIVSDVYDLPNGVILLLTSGEIRRKLRHPWQKIQKTHTTVNVHFLTRSTVAPEKTSSINGF
;
A
#
# COMPACT_ATOMS: atom_id res chain seq x y z
N MET A 1 2.31 18.96 27.81
CA MET A 1 1.15 19.21 26.91
C MET A 1 1.32 18.50 25.55
N LEU A 2 2.44 18.69 24.86
CA LEU A 2 2.70 18.06 23.54
C LEU A 2 2.57 16.53 23.53
N PHE A 3 3.17 15.83 24.48
CA PHE A 3 3.08 14.35 24.57
C PHE A 3 1.63 13.84 24.67
N GLN A 4 0.81 14.47 25.51
CA GLN A 4 -0.61 14.08 25.65
C GLN A 4 -1.36 14.29 24.32
N PHE A 5 -1.06 15.36 23.59
CA PHE A 5 -1.63 15.59 22.27
C PHE A 5 -1.31 14.44 21.31
N PHE A 6 -0.09 13.92 21.31
CA PHE A 6 0.27 12.75 20.49
C PHE A 6 -0.47 11.48 20.91
N VAL A 7 -0.56 11.19 22.21
CA VAL A 7 -1.32 10.03 22.72
C VAL A 7 -2.80 10.14 22.29
N TRP A 8 -3.44 11.27 22.53
CA TRP A 8 -4.82 11.52 22.09
C TRP A 8 -4.96 11.44 20.57
N GLY A 9 -3.98 11.96 19.82
CA GLY A 9 -3.91 11.85 18.37
C GLY A 9 -3.88 10.40 17.90
N THR A 10 -3.06 9.55 18.53
CA THR A 10 -2.98 8.11 18.19
C THR A 10 -4.30 7.40 18.49
N ALA A 11 -4.91 7.68 19.64
CA ALA A 11 -6.18 7.07 20.03
C ALA A 11 -7.30 7.50 19.08
N PHE A 12 -7.40 8.80 18.79
CA PHE A 12 -8.38 9.34 17.85
C PHE A 12 -8.22 8.76 16.45
N ALA A 13 -6.99 8.78 15.92
CA ALA A 13 -6.68 8.23 14.59
C ALA A 13 -7.03 6.73 14.52
N THR A 14 -6.70 5.96 15.57
CA THR A 14 -7.00 4.53 15.63
C THR A 14 -8.51 4.26 15.69
N VAL A 15 -9.24 5.00 16.52
CA VAL A 15 -10.71 4.87 16.61
C VAL A 15 -11.35 5.24 15.27
N PHE A 16 -10.97 6.38 14.70
CA PHE A 16 -11.47 6.79 13.39
C PHE A 16 -11.17 5.75 12.31
N SER A 17 -9.94 5.24 12.26
CA SER A 17 -9.50 4.25 11.27
C SER A 17 -10.23 2.92 11.47
N SER A 18 -10.42 2.45 12.71
CA SER A 18 -11.10 1.20 13.05
C SER A 18 -12.60 1.24 12.77
N PHE A 19 -13.29 2.35 13.05
CA PHE A 19 -14.75 2.43 12.90
C PHE A 19 -15.21 2.88 11.52
N LEU A 20 -14.39 3.62 10.78
CA LEU A 20 -14.77 4.15 9.46
C LEU A 20 -13.96 3.54 8.32
N ASN A 21 -12.62 3.63 8.37
CA ASN A 21 -11.80 3.21 7.25
C ASN A 21 -11.77 1.68 7.11
N LEU A 22 -11.63 0.95 8.22
CA LEU A 22 -11.50 -0.50 8.21
C LEU A 22 -12.75 -1.21 7.67
N PRO A 23 -13.99 -0.89 8.09
CA PRO A 23 -15.19 -1.51 7.53
C PRO A 23 -15.37 -1.20 6.04
N LEU A 24 -15.06 0.04 5.62
CA LEU A 24 -15.09 0.42 4.21
C LEU A 24 -14.06 -0.36 3.39
N TYR A 25 -12.83 -0.51 3.92
CA TYR A 25 -11.77 -1.28 3.28
C TYR A 25 -12.16 -2.75 3.11
N LEU A 26 -12.65 -3.37 4.19
CA LEU A 26 -13.12 -4.75 4.18
C LEU A 26 -14.26 -4.94 3.18
N ALA A 27 -15.23 -4.01 3.13
CA ALA A 27 -16.31 -4.07 2.15
C ALA A 27 -15.79 -4.05 0.71
N VAL A 28 -14.81 -3.19 0.40
CA VAL A 28 -14.16 -3.12 -0.92
C VAL A 28 -13.47 -4.44 -1.28
N ILE A 29 -12.66 -4.99 -0.38
CA ILE A 29 -11.97 -6.26 -0.59
C ILE A 29 -12.97 -7.41 -0.78
N VAL A 30 -14.01 -7.48 0.05
CA VAL A 30 -15.07 -8.49 -0.06
C VAL A 30 -15.80 -8.39 -1.41
N ILE A 31 -16.12 -7.17 -1.87
CA ILE A 31 -16.74 -6.95 -3.19
C ILE A 31 -15.83 -7.49 -4.30
N ILE A 32 -14.53 -7.19 -4.27
CA ILE A 32 -13.58 -7.64 -5.28
C ILE A 32 -13.47 -9.17 -5.27
N ILE A 33 -13.30 -9.78 -4.09
CA ILE A 33 -13.17 -11.23 -3.94
C ILE A 33 -14.44 -11.96 -4.41
N ARG A 34 -15.63 -11.49 -4.02
CA ARG A 34 -16.91 -12.08 -4.44
C ARG A 34 -17.10 -12.00 -5.95
N ASN A 35 -16.63 -10.93 -6.59
CA ASN A 35 -16.79 -10.70 -8.02
C ASN A 35 -15.56 -11.09 -8.85
N LYS A 36 -14.54 -11.74 -8.28
CA LYS A 36 -13.24 -12.02 -8.94
C LYS A 36 -13.31 -12.80 -10.26
N ARG A 37 -14.44 -13.46 -10.55
CA ARG A 37 -14.67 -14.20 -11.80
C ARG A 37 -15.24 -13.31 -12.92
N HIS A 38 -15.75 -12.13 -12.59
CA HIS A 38 -16.42 -11.24 -13.52
C HIS A 38 -15.56 -10.01 -13.88
N PRO A 39 -15.57 -9.54 -15.14
CA PRO A 39 -14.97 -8.25 -15.49
C PRO A 39 -15.63 -7.10 -14.70
N PRO A 40 -14.88 -6.06 -14.31
CA PRO A 40 -13.44 -5.88 -14.49
C PRO A 40 -12.57 -6.50 -13.38
N PHE A 41 -13.20 -7.13 -12.36
CA PHE A 41 -12.56 -7.64 -11.15
C PHE A 41 -11.63 -8.85 -11.35
N ASN A 42 -11.71 -9.50 -12.51
CA ASN A 42 -10.84 -10.62 -12.87
C ASN A 42 -9.47 -10.20 -13.45
N SER A 43 -9.17 -8.90 -13.47
CA SER A 43 -7.91 -8.35 -13.98
C SER A 43 -6.76 -8.47 -12.98
N SER A 44 -5.53 -8.42 -13.49
CA SER A 44 -4.32 -8.46 -12.67
C SER A 44 -4.24 -7.30 -11.68
N PHE A 45 -4.73 -6.13 -12.05
CA PHE A 45 -4.83 -4.97 -11.15
C PHE A 45 -5.57 -5.32 -9.85
N TYR A 46 -6.78 -5.88 -9.96
CA TYR A 46 -7.58 -6.23 -8.77
C TYR A 46 -6.99 -7.42 -8.00
N THR A 47 -6.26 -8.30 -8.69
CA THR A 47 -5.54 -9.40 -8.03
C THR A 47 -4.41 -8.86 -7.16
N ILE A 48 -3.59 -7.96 -7.70
CA ILE A 48 -2.50 -7.29 -6.96
C ILE A 48 -3.08 -6.44 -5.84
N PHE A 49 -4.13 -5.66 -6.12
CA PHE A 49 -4.81 -4.84 -5.11
C PHE A 49 -5.38 -5.69 -3.96
N THR A 50 -5.94 -6.87 -4.25
CA THR A 50 -6.44 -7.76 -3.19
C THR A 50 -5.30 -8.30 -2.33
N ALA A 51 -4.17 -8.67 -2.94
CA ALA A 51 -2.99 -9.13 -2.20
C ALA A 51 -2.42 -8.01 -1.31
N LEU A 52 -2.26 -6.80 -1.88
CA LEU A 52 -1.90 -5.59 -1.14
C LEU A 52 -2.87 -5.34 0.01
N GLY A 53 -4.18 -5.44 -0.23
CA GLY A 53 -5.18 -5.18 0.80
C GLY A 53 -5.18 -6.20 1.94
N ILE A 54 -4.82 -7.46 1.69
CA ILE A 54 -4.61 -8.45 2.76
C ILE A 54 -3.38 -8.06 3.60
N VAL A 55 -2.31 -7.64 2.94
CA VAL A 55 -1.08 -7.17 3.62
C VAL A 55 -1.33 -5.89 4.42
N ASP A 56 -2.04 -4.90 3.86
CA ASP A 56 -2.45 -3.67 4.55
C ASP A 56 -3.25 -4.00 5.82
N LEU A 57 -4.22 -4.92 5.74
CA LEU A 57 -5.03 -5.33 6.89
C LEU A 57 -4.17 -6.04 7.95
N ALA A 58 -3.27 -6.93 7.54
CA ALA A 58 -2.37 -7.61 8.46
C ALA A 58 -1.45 -6.59 9.17
N CYS A 59 -0.87 -5.65 8.43
CA CYS A 59 -0.04 -4.57 8.94
C CYS A 59 -0.81 -3.72 9.96
N TYR A 60 -2.02 -3.29 9.58
CA TYR A 60 -2.91 -2.52 10.44
C TYR A 60 -3.24 -3.23 11.75
N PHE A 61 -3.55 -4.52 11.70
CA PHE A 61 -3.83 -5.33 12.90
C PHE A 61 -2.59 -5.51 13.76
N LEU A 62 -1.42 -5.75 13.18
CA LEU A 62 -0.17 -5.85 13.93
C LEU A 62 0.15 -4.54 14.65
N TYR A 63 0.02 -3.38 13.99
CA TYR A 63 0.20 -2.09 14.66
C TYR A 63 -0.84 -1.89 15.77
N THR A 64 -2.10 -2.22 15.50
CA THR A 64 -3.22 -1.96 16.44
C THR A 64 -3.21 -2.87 17.66
N PHE A 65 -2.79 -4.13 17.52
CA PHE A 65 -2.82 -5.11 18.62
C PHE A 65 -1.45 -5.37 19.27
N ILE A 66 -0.35 -5.03 18.60
CA ILE A 66 0.99 -5.23 19.14
C ILE A 66 1.61 -3.89 19.54
N LYS A 67 1.86 -2.99 18.58
CA LYS A 67 2.60 -1.75 18.89
C LYS A 67 1.78 -0.79 19.74
N LYS A 68 0.60 -0.35 19.29
CA LYS A 68 -0.17 0.70 19.98
C LYS A 68 -0.51 0.39 21.44
N PRO A 69 -0.91 -0.84 21.82
CA PRO A 69 -1.18 -1.15 23.22
C PRO A 69 0.05 -0.93 24.11
N ILE A 70 1.26 -1.29 23.63
CA ILE A 70 2.51 -1.06 24.35
C ILE A 70 2.72 0.44 24.61
N PHE A 71 2.51 1.29 23.60
CA PHE A 71 2.60 2.75 23.75
C PHE A 71 1.51 3.34 24.65
N TRP A 72 0.36 2.69 24.76
CA TRP A 72 -0.72 3.07 25.66
C TRP A 72 -0.55 2.51 27.08
N GLY A 73 0.54 1.76 27.34
CA GLY A 73 0.83 1.13 28.64
C GLY A 73 0.16 -0.22 28.88
N PHE A 74 -0.54 -0.78 27.89
CA PHE A 74 -1.11 -2.12 27.94
C PHE A 74 -0.12 -3.14 27.37
N ILE A 75 0.74 -3.68 28.23
CA ILE A 75 1.82 -4.57 27.81
C ILE A 75 1.56 -5.99 28.30
N PRO A 76 1.38 -6.95 27.36
CA PRO A 76 1.31 -8.35 27.71
C PRO A 76 2.56 -8.86 28.42
N ASP A 77 2.39 -9.77 29.39
CA ASP A 77 3.49 -10.29 30.20
C ASP A 77 4.58 -11.02 29.40
N PHE A 78 4.25 -11.55 28.23
CA PHE A 78 5.22 -12.21 27.35
C PHE A 78 6.27 -11.26 26.75
N PHE A 79 6.08 -9.95 26.84
CA PHE A 79 7.10 -8.95 26.48
C PHE A 79 8.07 -8.63 27.62
N LYS A 80 7.85 -9.14 28.83
CA LYS A 80 8.77 -9.01 29.95
C LYS A 80 9.84 -10.12 29.90
N PRO A 81 11.04 -9.91 30.45
CA PRO A 81 11.55 -8.65 31.03
C PRO A 81 11.86 -7.57 29.98
N PHE A 82 11.77 -6.30 30.40
CA PHE A 82 12.09 -5.14 29.55
C PHE A 82 13.59 -4.92 29.45
N ASN A 83 14.05 -4.32 28.35
CA ASN A 83 15.47 -4.04 28.06
C ASN A 83 16.37 -5.29 27.98
N GLU A 84 15.80 -6.49 28.01
CA GLU A 84 16.50 -7.76 27.82
C GLU A 84 16.05 -8.46 26.53
N PRO A 85 16.91 -9.30 25.91
CA PRO A 85 16.52 -10.05 24.73
C PRO A 85 15.28 -10.92 24.96
N ASN A 86 14.25 -10.70 24.13
CA ASN A 86 12.95 -11.33 24.27
C ASN A 86 12.47 -11.92 22.93
N GLN A 87 12.10 -13.21 22.94
CA GLN A 87 11.65 -13.92 21.74
C GLN A 87 10.30 -13.42 21.20
N ALA A 88 9.38 -13.01 22.07
CA ALA A 88 8.11 -12.44 21.63
C ALA A 88 8.31 -11.06 20.98
N ALA A 89 9.22 -10.24 21.50
CA ALA A 89 9.64 -8.98 20.85
C ALA A 89 10.23 -9.24 19.46
N LYS A 90 11.13 -10.22 19.35
CA LYS A 90 11.74 -10.66 18.09
C LYS A 90 10.71 -11.09 17.06
N ILE A 91 9.86 -12.06 17.40
CA ILE A 91 8.83 -12.57 16.48
C ILE A 91 7.88 -11.44 16.06
N SER A 92 7.43 -10.63 17.01
CA SER A 92 6.53 -9.51 16.75
C SER A 92 7.13 -8.51 15.76
N LEU A 93 8.39 -8.10 15.97
CA LEU A 93 9.04 -7.13 15.11
C LEU A 93 9.33 -7.70 13.72
N LEU A 94 9.81 -8.95 13.63
CA LEU A 94 10.04 -9.65 12.37
C LEU A 94 8.76 -9.73 11.53
N VAL A 95 7.62 -10.05 12.16
CA VAL A 95 6.33 -10.14 11.47
C VAL A 95 5.87 -8.75 11.01
N ILE A 96 5.98 -7.72 11.86
CA ILE A 96 5.67 -6.33 11.48
C ILE A 96 6.52 -5.91 10.27
N TRP A 97 7.82 -6.17 10.31
CA TRP A 97 8.72 -5.83 9.21
C TRP A 97 8.41 -6.59 7.94
N LEU A 98 8.14 -7.90 8.02
CA LEU A 98 7.75 -8.69 6.85
C LEU A 98 6.54 -8.09 6.14
N PHE A 99 5.47 -7.80 6.88
CA PHE A 99 4.26 -7.23 6.27
C PHE A 99 4.48 -5.82 5.76
N ALA A 100 5.27 -5.00 6.45
CA ALA A 100 5.55 -3.66 5.97
C ALA A 100 6.40 -3.66 4.69
N PHE A 101 7.43 -4.51 4.58
CA PHE A 101 8.17 -4.69 3.32
C PHE A 101 7.26 -5.18 2.20
N LEU A 102 6.43 -6.19 2.45
CA LEU A 102 5.45 -6.67 1.49
C LEU A 102 4.50 -5.57 1.02
N GLN A 103 4.10 -4.69 1.93
CA GLN A 103 3.21 -3.57 1.64
C GLN A 103 3.86 -2.64 0.61
N TYR A 104 5.11 -2.24 0.82
CA TYR A 104 5.85 -1.40 -0.13
C TYR A 104 6.05 -2.08 -1.48
N GLU A 105 6.48 -3.34 -1.49
CA GLU A 105 6.71 -4.09 -2.74
C GLU A 105 5.41 -4.26 -3.54
N TYR A 106 4.28 -4.49 -2.89
CA TYR A 106 2.99 -4.56 -3.55
C TYR A 106 2.47 -3.21 -4.02
N VAL A 107 2.77 -2.11 -3.32
CA VAL A 107 2.51 -0.75 -3.81
C VAL A 107 3.34 -0.45 -5.06
N LEU A 108 4.62 -0.83 -5.07
CA LEU A 108 5.49 -0.70 -6.24
C LEU A 108 4.97 -1.53 -7.41
N LEU A 109 4.66 -2.81 -7.17
CA LEU A 109 4.12 -3.71 -8.18
C LEU A 109 2.78 -3.19 -8.75
N LEU A 110 1.90 -2.65 -7.91
CA LEU A 110 0.64 -2.04 -8.34
C LEU A 110 0.88 -0.77 -9.17
N THR A 111 1.90 0.01 -8.83
CA THR A 111 2.30 1.20 -9.60
C THR A 111 2.86 0.81 -10.97
N LEU A 112 3.74 -0.18 -11.02
CA LEU A 112 4.30 -0.73 -12.26
C LEU A 112 3.20 -1.35 -13.15
N ASN A 113 2.23 -2.05 -12.55
CA ASN A 113 1.07 -2.57 -13.25
C ASN A 113 0.27 -1.46 -13.97
N ARG A 114 0.01 -0.34 -13.28
CA ARG A 114 -0.68 0.83 -13.87
C ARG A 114 0.17 1.49 -14.95
N PHE A 115 1.45 1.67 -14.68
CA PHE A 115 2.40 2.25 -15.62
C PHE A 115 2.45 1.45 -16.92
N ALA A 116 2.60 0.12 -16.84
CA ALA A 116 2.55 -0.74 -18.01
C ALA A 116 1.20 -0.64 -18.75
N GLY A 117 0.08 -0.61 -18.01
CA GLY A 117 -1.24 -0.49 -18.61
C GLY A 117 -1.49 0.82 -19.37
N ILE A 118 -0.95 1.95 -18.87
CA ILE A 118 -1.13 3.28 -19.46
C ILE A 118 -0.08 3.55 -20.54
N CYS A 119 1.19 3.31 -20.25
CA CYS A 119 2.30 3.67 -21.14
C CYS A 119 2.51 2.64 -22.26
N PHE A 120 2.25 1.36 -21.99
CA PHE A 120 2.56 0.24 -22.90
C PHE A 120 1.39 -0.76 -23.00
N PRO A 121 0.22 -0.36 -23.50
CA PRO A 121 -0.98 -1.19 -23.48
C PRO A 121 -0.83 -2.51 -24.25
N GLU A 122 -0.11 -2.53 -25.38
CA GLU A 122 0.14 -3.75 -26.17
C GLU A 122 1.00 -4.75 -25.40
N PHE A 123 2.07 -4.27 -24.77
CA PHE A 123 2.91 -5.06 -23.87
C PHE A 123 2.09 -5.60 -22.70
N TYR A 124 1.28 -4.75 -22.06
CA TYR A 124 0.44 -5.13 -20.94
C TYR A 124 -0.50 -6.28 -21.29
N LEU A 125 -1.17 -6.23 -22.44
CA LEU A 125 -2.10 -7.29 -22.86
C LEU A 125 -1.39 -8.60 -23.16
N LYS A 126 -0.20 -8.54 -23.75
CA LYS A 126 0.58 -9.71 -24.15
C LYS A 126 1.23 -10.41 -22.97
N TYR A 127 1.82 -9.65 -22.04
CA TYR A 127 2.68 -10.19 -20.98
C TYR A 127 2.02 -10.23 -19.61
N TRP A 128 1.04 -9.37 -19.33
CA TRP A 128 0.41 -9.27 -18.00
C TRP A 128 -0.69 -10.31 -17.79
N THR A 129 -0.31 -11.59 -17.90
CA THR A 129 -1.21 -12.73 -17.72
C THR A 129 -1.44 -13.06 -16.25
N LYS A 130 -2.46 -13.86 -15.95
CA LYS A 130 -2.72 -14.34 -14.57
C LYS A 130 -1.56 -15.14 -14.00
N ARG A 131 -0.86 -15.93 -14.82
CA ARG A 131 0.31 -16.72 -14.40
C ARG A 131 1.46 -15.79 -14.00
N VAL A 132 1.79 -14.83 -14.86
CA VAL A 132 2.83 -13.82 -14.59
C VAL A 132 2.48 -13.02 -13.34
N THR A 133 1.22 -12.61 -13.19
CA THR A 133 0.75 -11.87 -12.01
C THR A 133 0.99 -12.66 -10.71
N ARG A 134 0.73 -13.98 -10.69
CA ARG A 134 1.00 -14.82 -9.50
C ARG A 134 2.49 -14.92 -9.19
N ILE A 135 3.33 -15.05 -10.22
CA ILE A 135 4.80 -15.08 -10.05
C ILE A 135 5.27 -13.74 -9.48
N LEU A 136 4.81 -12.62 -10.05
CA LEU A 136 5.13 -11.28 -9.57
C LEU A 136 4.63 -11.02 -8.14
N LEU A 137 3.60 -11.72 -7.66
CA LEU A 137 3.16 -11.65 -6.27
C LEU A 137 4.03 -12.49 -5.32
N ALA A 138 4.63 -13.58 -5.80
CA ALA A 138 5.51 -14.43 -5.01
C ALA A 138 6.91 -13.83 -4.85
N LEU A 139 7.41 -13.11 -5.85
CA LEU A 139 8.75 -12.51 -5.83
C LEU A 139 8.97 -11.55 -4.64
N PRO A 140 8.06 -10.59 -4.34
CA PRO A 140 8.13 -9.78 -3.12
C PRO A 140 8.23 -10.59 -1.83
N ILE A 141 7.49 -11.69 -1.72
CA ILE A 141 7.52 -12.54 -0.52
C ILE A 141 8.90 -13.14 -0.33
N ILE A 142 9.46 -13.72 -1.39
CA ILE A 142 10.80 -14.31 -1.36
C ILE A 142 11.83 -13.23 -1.03
N PHE A 143 11.72 -12.07 -1.67
CA PHE A 143 12.62 -10.94 -1.43
C PHE A 143 12.56 -10.44 0.01
N SER A 144 11.36 -10.16 0.55
CA SER A 144 11.19 -9.69 1.93
C SER A 144 11.70 -10.70 2.96
N ILE A 145 11.44 -12.00 2.76
CA ILE A 145 12.01 -13.05 3.61
C ILE A 145 13.54 -13.04 3.55
N THR A 146 14.11 -12.94 2.35
CA THR A 146 15.57 -12.95 2.15
C THR A 146 16.25 -11.76 2.85
N VAL A 147 15.66 -10.57 2.74
CA VAL A 147 16.11 -9.35 3.43
C VAL A 147 16.06 -9.50 4.95
N LEU A 148 15.10 -10.28 5.48
CA LEU A 148 14.93 -10.51 6.91
C LEU A 148 15.81 -11.62 7.49
N ILE A 149 16.53 -12.40 6.67
CA ILE A 149 17.40 -13.48 7.17
C ILE A 149 18.41 -12.98 8.22
N PRO A 150 19.14 -11.86 8.02
CA PRO A 150 20.09 -11.36 9.01
C PRO A 150 19.46 -10.98 10.36
N CYS A 151 18.16 -10.67 10.40
CA CYS A 151 17.46 -10.40 11.67
C CYS A 151 17.33 -11.64 12.55
N THR A 152 17.34 -12.83 11.95
CA THR A 152 17.08 -14.07 12.71
C THR A 152 18.19 -14.35 13.73
N THR A 153 19.36 -13.74 13.58
CA THR A 153 20.48 -13.82 14.54
C THR A 153 20.57 -12.62 15.49
N ALA A 154 19.73 -11.59 15.31
CA ALA A 154 19.75 -10.40 16.15
C ALA A 154 18.96 -10.56 17.46
N ASP A 155 19.31 -9.73 18.43
CA ASP A 155 18.58 -9.58 19.68
C ASP A 155 17.57 -8.44 19.59
N PHE A 156 16.41 -8.68 20.20
CA PHE A 156 15.28 -7.76 20.18
C PHE A 156 14.73 -7.61 21.59
N THR A 157 14.27 -6.42 21.92
CA THR A 157 13.67 -6.14 23.23
C THR A 157 12.51 -5.16 23.11
N VAL A 158 11.71 -5.08 24.16
CA VAL A 158 10.80 -3.96 24.41
C VAL A 158 11.51 -3.03 25.37
N THR A 159 11.68 -1.77 24.96
CA THR A 159 12.38 -0.79 25.79
C THR A 159 11.49 -0.20 26.85
N GLU A 160 12.08 0.09 28.00
CA GLU A 160 11.45 0.86 29.07
C GLU A 160 12.31 2.10 29.32
N TYR A 161 11.67 3.27 29.38
CA TYR A 161 12.35 4.55 29.57
C TYR A 161 11.53 5.49 30.45
N ILE A 162 12.23 6.41 31.13
CA ILE A 162 11.61 7.42 31.98
C ILE A 162 11.55 8.73 31.21
N PHE A 163 10.32 9.21 30.95
CA PHE A 163 10.09 10.52 30.38
C PHE A 163 9.84 11.54 31.50
N GLU A 164 10.70 12.55 31.59
CA GLU A 164 10.55 13.65 32.54
C GLU A 164 10.15 14.94 31.80
N ASN A 165 8.99 15.50 32.15
CA ASN A 165 8.50 16.75 31.58
C ASN A 165 7.90 17.63 32.67
N ASN A 166 8.47 18.83 32.85
CA ASN A 166 8.08 19.77 33.91
C ASN A 166 8.07 19.13 35.31
N GLY A 167 9.08 18.31 35.63
CA GLY A 167 9.20 17.63 36.92
C GLY A 167 8.27 16.42 37.13
N ILE A 168 7.41 16.09 36.15
CA ILE A 168 6.60 14.88 36.17
C ILE A 168 7.37 13.75 35.47
N ARG A 169 7.76 12.73 36.25
CA ARG A 169 8.36 11.50 35.73
C ARG A 169 7.27 10.49 35.38
N ARG A 170 7.35 9.92 34.18
CA ARG A 170 6.47 8.85 33.73
C ARG A 170 7.31 7.72 33.16
N LEU A 171 7.03 6.50 33.61
CA LEU A 171 7.55 5.30 32.98
C LEU A 171 6.77 5.06 31.69
N LEU A 172 7.49 4.91 30.58
CA LEU A 172 6.94 4.65 29.26
C LEU A 172 7.66 3.45 28.65
N HIS A 173 7.00 2.84 27.67
CA HIS A 173 7.53 1.68 26.98
C HIS A 173 7.57 1.93 25.49
N GLY A 174 8.71 1.62 24.87
CA GLY A 174 8.87 1.64 23.42
C GLY A 174 8.34 0.36 22.81
N GLY A 175 8.03 0.38 21.52
CA GLY A 175 7.70 -0.86 20.81
C GLY A 175 8.88 -1.83 20.78
N PRO A 176 8.69 -3.04 20.22
CA PRO A 176 9.81 -3.93 19.95
C PRO A 176 10.86 -3.25 19.07
N ILE A 177 12.12 -3.30 19.48
CA ILE A 177 13.28 -2.77 18.75
C ILE A 177 14.38 -3.83 18.59
N THR A 178 15.30 -3.59 17.66
CA THR A 178 16.53 -4.38 17.53
C THR A 178 17.64 -3.77 18.37
N VAL A 179 18.26 -4.58 19.22
CA VAL A 179 19.35 -4.16 20.12
C VAL A 179 20.70 -4.27 19.42
N THR A 180 20.87 -5.24 18.52
CA THR A 180 22.10 -5.45 17.76
C THR A 180 22.36 -4.29 16.79
N PRO A 181 23.35 -3.41 17.04
CA PRO A 181 23.51 -2.15 16.30
C PRO A 181 23.75 -2.33 14.81
N GLU A 182 24.53 -3.33 14.42
CA GLU A 182 24.89 -3.61 13.02
C GLU A 182 23.64 -3.98 12.22
N ILE A 183 22.77 -4.81 12.81
CA ILE A 183 21.52 -5.23 12.20
C ILE A 183 20.53 -4.07 12.16
N ASN A 184 20.44 -3.27 13.23
CA ASN A 184 19.59 -2.08 13.22
C ASN A 184 20.00 -1.09 12.12
N HIS A 185 21.30 -0.83 11.95
CA HIS A 185 21.82 0.03 10.87
C HIS A 185 21.56 -0.56 9.48
N TYR A 186 21.79 -1.86 9.30
CA TYR A 186 21.43 -2.57 8.06
C TYR A 186 19.96 -2.39 7.71
N PHE A 187 19.06 -2.56 8.69
CA PHE A 187 17.62 -2.37 8.48
C PHE A 187 17.23 -0.94 8.17
N SER A 188 17.76 0.03 8.91
CA SER A 188 17.46 1.44 8.64
C SER A 188 17.84 1.81 7.22
N ASN A 189 19.02 1.40 6.75
CA ASN A 189 19.48 1.68 5.38
C ASN A 189 18.58 1.06 4.32
N ILE A 190 18.19 -0.21 4.50
CA ILE A 190 17.29 -0.88 3.56
C ILE A 190 15.95 -0.16 3.52
N TRP A 191 15.41 0.15 4.69
CA TRP A 191 14.14 0.85 4.80
C TRP A 191 14.17 2.22 4.13
N GLU A 192 15.22 3.00 4.38
CA GLU A 192 15.47 4.29 3.73
C GLU A 192 15.59 4.14 2.22
N MET A 193 16.33 3.14 1.72
CA MET A 193 16.40 2.86 0.29
C MET A 193 15.02 2.61 -0.32
N HIS A 194 14.17 1.81 0.34
CA HIS A 194 12.81 1.54 -0.17
C HIS A 194 11.97 2.83 -0.23
N ILE A 195 12.05 3.68 0.79
CA ILE A 195 11.38 4.98 0.81
C ILE A 195 11.86 5.85 -0.36
N TYR A 196 13.18 5.98 -0.55
CA TYR A 196 13.72 6.80 -1.63
C TYR A 196 13.37 6.26 -3.02
N VAL A 197 13.44 4.94 -3.22
CA VAL A 197 13.02 4.30 -4.48
C VAL A 197 11.55 4.56 -4.75
N LEU A 198 10.69 4.47 -3.76
CA LEU A 198 9.25 4.71 -3.92
C LEU A 198 8.94 6.19 -4.17
N MET A 199 9.65 7.11 -3.51
CA MET A 199 9.50 8.54 -3.76
C MET A 199 9.98 8.92 -5.16
N ILE A 200 11.27 8.69 -5.46
CA ILE A 200 11.91 9.12 -6.71
C ILE A 200 11.34 8.34 -7.88
N GLY A 201 11.30 7.01 -7.76
CA GLY A 201 10.71 6.12 -8.77
C GLY A 201 9.23 6.41 -8.97
N GLY A 202 8.49 6.67 -7.88
CA GLY A 202 7.10 7.12 -7.94
C GLY A 202 6.95 8.39 -8.76
N VAL A 203 7.67 9.47 -8.41
CA VAL A 203 7.62 10.76 -9.14
C VAL A 203 7.85 10.54 -10.65
N ILE A 204 8.89 9.78 -11.01
CA ILE A 204 9.22 9.50 -12.41
C ILE A 204 8.06 8.75 -13.09
N LEU A 205 7.60 7.64 -12.52
CA LEU A 205 6.55 6.82 -13.11
C LEU A 205 5.23 7.60 -13.23
N TYR A 206 4.82 8.35 -12.20
CA TYR A 206 3.60 9.16 -12.21
C TYR A 206 3.68 10.30 -13.22
N THR A 207 4.84 10.96 -13.34
CA THR A 207 5.06 12.00 -14.34
C THR A 207 4.92 11.45 -15.76
N LEU A 208 5.53 10.29 -16.04
CA LEU A 208 5.43 9.63 -17.34
C LEU A 208 3.99 9.20 -17.65
N MET A 209 3.28 8.61 -16.68
CA MET A 209 1.85 8.27 -16.85
C MET A 209 1.00 9.52 -17.13
N TYR A 210 1.26 10.62 -16.44
CA TYR A 210 0.55 11.89 -16.65
C TYR A 210 0.81 12.45 -18.05
N ILE A 211 2.06 12.51 -18.49
CA ILE A 211 2.43 12.96 -19.84
C ILE A 211 1.72 12.10 -20.88
N LYS A 212 1.78 10.77 -20.74
CA LYS A 212 1.15 9.85 -21.69
C LYS A 212 -0.36 10.03 -21.73
N ALA A 213 -1.02 10.09 -20.57
CA ALA A 213 -2.46 10.30 -20.49
C ALA A 213 -2.89 11.63 -21.13
N LYS A 214 -2.11 12.70 -20.93
CA LYS A 214 -2.34 14.01 -21.56
C LYS A 214 -2.20 13.95 -23.08
N LEU A 215 -1.20 13.24 -23.59
CA LEU A 215 -1.01 13.04 -25.03
C LEU A 215 -2.18 12.25 -25.65
N MET A 216 -2.65 11.19 -24.98
CA MET A 216 -3.81 10.42 -25.45
C MET A 216 -5.10 11.23 -25.45
N PHE A 217 -5.28 12.12 -24.46
CA PHE A 217 -6.43 13.02 -24.43
C PHE A 217 -6.40 14.03 -25.58
N ARG A 218 -5.21 14.56 -25.93
CA ARG A 218 -5.04 15.51 -27.04
C ARG A 218 -5.23 14.89 -28.41
N SER A 219 -4.83 13.63 -28.60
CA SER A 219 -4.95 12.95 -29.90
C SER A 219 -6.39 12.52 -30.24
N GLY A 220 -7.38 12.86 -29.41
CA GLY A 220 -8.78 12.53 -29.67
C GLY A 220 -9.09 11.03 -29.62
N VAL A 221 -8.16 10.22 -29.11
CA VAL A 221 -8.35 8.76 -28.96
C VAL A 221 -9.60 8.52 -28.12
N GLN A 222 -10.50 7.68 -28.65
CA GLN A 222 -11.81 7.30 -28.10
C GLN A 222 -12.06 7.79 -26.67
N ALA A 223 -12.95 8.78 -26.51
CA ALA A 223 -13.23 9.46 -25.24
C ALA A 223 -13.48 8.52 -24.04
N ASN A 224 -14.00 7.31 -24.29
CA ASN A 224 -14.22 6.29 -23.25
C ASN A 224 -12.92 5.66 -22.72
N LYS A 225 -11.92 5.43 -23.57
CA LYS A 225 -10.61 4.89 -23.18
C LYS A 225 -9.84 5.93 -22.36
N ALA A 226 -9.81 7.17 -22.82
CA ALA A 226 -9.19 8.29 -22.10
C ALA A 226 -9.81 8.49 -20.70
N LYS A 227 -11.14 8.31 -20.53
CA LYS A 227 -11.81 8.38 -19.23
C LYS A 227 -11.40 7.27 -18.26
N LEU A 228 -11.04 6.08 -18.74
CA LEU A 228 -10.57 4.99 -17.88
C LEU A 228 -9.14 5.26 -17.40
N GLU A 229 -8.26 5.63 -18.33
CA GLU A 229 -6.86 5.96 -18.04
C GLU A 229 -6.75 7.14 -17.07
N LEU A 230 -7.57 8.19 -17.25
CA LEU A 230 -7.63 9.32 -16.32
C LEU A 230 -8.08 8.92 -14.91
N ARG A 231 -9.02 7.97 -14.79
CA ARG A 231 -9.43 7.43 -13.49
C ARG A 231 -8.31 6.66 -12.82
N MET A 232 -7.60 5.82 -13.56
CA MET A 232 -6.44 5.10 -13.06
C MET A 232 -5.34 6.06 -12.62
N LEU A 233 -5.08 7.11 -13.41
CA LEU A 233 -4.11 8.16 -13.09
C LEU A 233 -4.50 8.95 -11.84
N LYS A 234 -5.78 9.34 -11.70
CA LYS A 234 -6.27 10.03 -10.50
C LYS A 234 -6.11 9.15 -9.25
N GLN A 235 -6.45 7.87 -9.36
CA GLN A 235 -6.24 6.91 -8.28
C GLN A 235 -4.75 6.80 -7.92
N ALA A 236 -3.88 6.74 -8.93
CA ALA A 236 -2.44 6.73 -8.81
C ALA A 236 -1.90 7.97 -8.09
N ALA A 237 -2.33 9.17 -8.51
CA ALA A 237 -1.91 10.43 -7.93
C ALA A 237 -2.36 10.59 -6.46
N MET A 238 -3.57 10.15 -6.12
CA MET A 238 -4.06 10.18 -4.73
C MET A 238 -3.21 9.29 -3.82
N LEU A 239 -2.85 8.10 -4.30
CA LEU A 239 -1.95 7.20 -3.57
C LEU A 239 -0.55 7.76 -3.45
N PHE A 240 -0.02 8.35 -4.53
CA PHE A 240 1.28 8.98 -4.50
C PHE A 240 1.35 10.13 -3.48
N ALA A 241 0.34 11.00 -3.44
CA ALA A 241 0.28 12.09 -2.47
C ALA A 241 0.28 11.58 -1.03
N LEU A 242 -0.48 10.50 -0.76
CA LEU A 242 -0.52 9.85 0.54
C LEU A 242 0.84 9.23 0.90
N ASN A 243 1.47 8.51 -0.03
CA ASN A 243 2.81 7.96 0.14
C ASN A 243 3.84 9.06 0.40
N PHE A 244 3.72 10.21 -0.27
CA PHE A 244 4.61 11.35 -0.07
C PHE A 244 4.50 11.92 1.35
N ILE A 245 3.28 12.06 1.89
CA ILE A 245 3.06 12.47 3.29
C ILE A 245 3.71 11.47 4.24
N PHE A 246 3.49 10.18 4.02
CA PHE A 246 4.07 9.11 4.82
C PHE A 246 5.61 9.13 4.79
N CYS A 247 6.21 9.30 3.61
CA CYS A 247 7.66 9.44 3.46
C CYS A 247 8.21 10.71 4.12
N GLY A 248 7.45 11.81 4.11
CA GLY A 248 7.80 13.05 4.79
C GLY A 248 8.05 12.86 6.29
N VAL A 249 7.31 11.95 6.94
CA VAL A 249 7.52 11.60 8.36
C VAL A 249 8.91 11.00 8.58
N PHE A 250 9.39 10.16 7.67
CA PHE A 250 10.74 9.59 7.76
C PHE A 250 11.84 10.62 7.51
N PHE A 251 11.59 11.59 6.63
CA PHE A 251 12.54 12.71 6.47
C PHE A 251 12.65 13.52 7.76
N VAL A 252 11.50 13.79 8.41
CA VAL A 252 11.44 14.46 9.71
C VAL A 252 12.12 13.64 10.82
N ARG A 253 12.12 12.30 10.76
CA ARG A 253 12.86 11.43 11.69
C ARG A 253 14.29 11.90 11.89
N LYS A 254 15.00 12.19 10.80
CA LYS A 254 16.42 12.58 10.84
C LYS A 254 16.65 13.90 11.59
N TYR A 255 15.64 14.78 11.64
CA TYR A 255 15.69 16.04 12.38
C TYR A 255 15.17 15.91 13.81
N LEU A 256 14.32 14.92 14.08
CA LEU A 256 13.76 14.65 15.40
C LEU A 256 14.54 13.58 16.19
N SER A 257 15.53 12.91 15.59
CA SER A 257 16.29 11.84 16.25
C SER A 257 17.38 12.34 17.20
N ASP A 258 17.24 13.54 17.76
CA ASP A 258 17.98 13.84 18.99
C ASP A 258 17.56 12.82 20.06
N GLU A 259 18.51 12.37 20.89
CA GLU A 259 18.32 11.31 21.89
C GLU A 259 17.08 11.54 22.80
N ASN A 260 16.66 12.80 22.96
CA ASN A 260 15.51 13.18 23.78
C ASN A 260 14.13 13.06 23.09
N ASN A 261 14.07 12.85 21.77
CA ASN A 261 12.84 12.96 20.97
C ASN A 261 12.52 11.72 20.12
N GLU A 262 13.31 10.64 20.19
CA GLU A 262 13.11 9.44 19.37
C GLU A 262 11.68 8.86 19.50
N HIS A 263 11.09 8.95 20.69
CA HIS A 263 9.73 8.45 20.95
C HIS A 263 8.65 9.28 20.27
N LEU A 264 8.85 10.60 20.10
CA LEU A 264 7.89 11.47 19.43
C LEU A 264 7.68 11.04 17.99
N TYR A 265 8.76 10.66 17.34
CA TYR A 265 8.75 10.12 15.99
C TYR A 265 7.94 8.81 15.92
N GLU A 266 8.05 7.92 16.90
CA GLU A 266 7.25 6.69 16.92
C GLU A 266 5.75 6.98 17.05
N TYR A 267 5.35 7.93 17.89
CA TYR A 267 3.95 8.36 17.98
C TYR A 267 3.45 8.96 16.66
N MET A 268 4.26 9.80 16.00
CA MET A 268 3.93 10.32 14.67
C MET A 268 3.75 9.20 13.65
N LEU A 269 4.66 8.22 13.66
CA LEU A 269 4.58 7.07 12.77
C LEU A 269 3.30 6.26 13.00
N LEU A 270 2.88 6.05 14.25
CA LEU A 270 1.64 5.34 14.59
C LEU A 270 0.38 6.09 14.12
N ILE A 271 0.36 7.42 14.20
CA ILE A 271 -0.75 8.23 13.66
C ILE A 271 -0.77 8.10 12.14
N VAL A 272 0.39 8.20 11.52
CA VAL A 272 0.51 8.25 10.07
C VAL A 272 0.30 6.87 9.45
N SER A 273 0.62 5.78 10.16
CA SER A 273 0.28 4.42 9.72
C SER A 273 -1.23 4.19 9.65
N ASP A 274 -2.03 4.71 10.61
CA ASP A 274 -3.50 4.67 10.55
C ASP A 274 -4.07 5.35 9.31
N VAL A 275 -3.45 6.46 8.93
CA VAL A 275 -3.82 7.22 7.74
C VAL A 275 -3.32 6.54 6.47
N TYR A 276 -2.23 5.77 6.54
CA TYR A 276 -1.54 5.18 5.40
C TYR A 276 -2.05 3.78 5.00
N ASP A 277 -2.43 2.93 5.95
CA ASP A 277 -2.73 1.51 5.68
C ASP A 277 -4.11 1.29 5.06
N LEU A 278 -5.11 2.07 5.48
CA LEU A 278 -6.52 1.92 5.03
C LEU A 278 -7.05 2.88 3.93
N PRO A 279 -6.35 3.90 3.43
CA PRO A 279 -6.88 4.77 2.38
C PRO A 279 -6.91 4.08 1.02
N ASN A 280 -6.15 3.01 0.77
CA ASN A 280 -6.14 2.30 -0.52
C ASN A 280 -7.56 1.85 -0.93
N GLY A 281 -8.32 1.28 0.01
CA GLY A 281 -9.70 0.86 -0.17
C GLY A 281 -10.64 2.04 -0.39
N VAL A 282 -10.49 3.10 0.41
CA VAL A 282 -11.30 4.32 0.28
C VAL A 282 -11.06 5.02 -1.07
N ILE A 283 -9.80 5.18 -1.48
CA ILE A 283 -9.42 5.76 -2.77
C ILE A 283 -9.97 4.93 -3.93
N LEU A 284 -9.90 3.59 -3.84
CA LEU A 284 -10.46 2.71 -4.87
C LEU A 284 -12.00 2.81 -4.89
N LEU A 285 -12.66 2.90 -3.73
CA LEU A 285 -14.10 3.12 -3.64
C LEU A 285 -14.52 4.44 -4.30
N LEU A 286 -13.78 5.53 -4.05
CA LEU A 286 -14.08 6.85 -4.62
C LEU A 286 -13.86 6.90 -6.13
N THR A 287 -12.86 6.20 -6.64
CA THR A 287 -12.48 6.24 -8.06
C THR A 287 -13.21 5.19 -8.92
N SER A 288 -13.61 4.05 -8.35
CA SER A 288 -14.28 2.96 -9.08
C SER A 288 -15.80 3.04 -8.99
N GLY A 289 -16.44 3.43 -10.10
CA GLY A 289 -17.90 3.42 -10.23
C GLY A 289 -18.52 2.02 -10.05
N GLU A 290 -17.78 0.98 -10.46
CA GLU A 290 -18.22 -0.41 -10.36
C GLU A 290 -18.34 -0.88 -8.91
N ILE A 291 -17.37 -0.53 -8.08
CA ILE A 291 -17.38 -0.87 -6.65
C ILE A 291 -18.51 -0.13 -5.95
N ARG A 292 -18.69 1.17 -6.20
CA ARG A 292 -19.81 1.95 -5.62
C ARG A 292 -21.16 1.39 -6.03
N ARG A 293 -21.32 0.96 -7.29
CA ARG A 293 -22.54 0.31 -7.76
C ARG A 293 -22.82 -0.99 -7.00
N LYS A 294 -21.79 -1.84 -6.81
CA LYS A 294 -21.91 -3.10 -6.06
C LYS A 294 -22.14 -2.88 -4.57
N LEU A 295 -21.58 -1.82 -3.99
CA LEU A 295 -21.81 -1.47 -2.59
C LEU A 295 -23.27 -1.02 -2.36
N ARG A 296 -23.85 -0.23 -3.26
CA ARG A 296 -25.26 0.21 -3.16
C ARG A 296 -26.27 -0.90 -3.41
N HIS A 297 -25.94 -1.87 -4.26
CA HIS A 297 -26.81 -2.99 -4.62
C HIS A 297 -26.10 -4.33 -4.45
N PRO A 298 -25.84 -4.76 -3.21
CA PRO A 298 -25.07 -5.99 -2.94
C PRO A 298 -25.77 -7.26 -3.43
N TRP A 299 -27.11 -7.22 -3.54
CA TRP A 299 -27.96 -8.35 -3.91
C TRP A 299 -28.36 -8.39 -5.39
N GLN A 300 -28.06 -7.36 -6.17
CA GLN A 300 -28.29 -7.43 -7.61
C GLN A 300 -27.32 -8.46 -8.20
N LYS A 301 -27.83 -9.69 -8.40
CA LYS A 301 -27.23 -10.68 -9.31
C LYS A 301 -26.90 -9.92 -10.58
N ILE A 302 -25.71 -10.19 -11.12
CA ILE A 302 -25.30 -9.65 -12.42
C ILE A 302 -26.38 -10.11 -13.40
N GLN A 303 -27.36 -9.26 -13.66
CA GLN A 303 -28.11 -9.35 -14.89
C GLN A 303 -27.00 -9.35 -15.92
N LYS A 304 -26.89 -10.46 -16.64
CA LYS A 304 -26.06 -10.55 -17.84
C LYS A 304 -26.61 -9.47 -18.75
N THR A 305 -26.15 -8.24 -18.57
CA THR A 305 -26.26 -7.22 -19.58
C THR A 305 -25.44 -7.82 -20.71
N HIS A 306 -26.15 -8.50 -21.61
CA HIS A 306 -25.75 -8.80 -22.98
C HIS A 306 -25.53 -7.50 -23.77
N THR A 307 -25.27 -6.37 -23.10
CA THR A 307 -24.30 -5.42 -23.59
C THR A 307 -22.98 -6.18 -23.66
N THR A 308 -22.72 -6.74 -24.83
CA THR A 308 -21.43 -6.72 -25.52
C THR A 308 -20.79 -5.33 -25.39
N VAL A 309 -20.48 -4.91 -24.17
CA VAL A 309 -19.34 -4.04 -23.93
C VAL A 309 -18.19 -4.94 -24.30
N ASN A 310 -17.80 -4.85 -25.58
CA ASN A 310 -16.67 -5.53 -26.16
C ASN A 310 -15.53 -5.56 -25.14
N VAL A 311 -15.37 -6.65 -24.39
CA VAL A 311 -14.10 -6.90 -23.70
C VAL A 311 -13.02 -7.22 -24.75
N HIS A 312 -13.41 -7.26 -26.03
CA HIS A 312 -12.58 -7.00 -27.21
C HIS A 312 -12.12 -5.53 -27.41
N PHE A 313 -12.36 -4.59 -26.49
CA PHE A 313 -11.98 -3.16 -26.66
C PHE A 313 -10.45 -2.90 -26.72
N LEU A 314 -9.62 -3.94 -26.65
CA LEU A 314 -8.18 -3.90 -26.90
C LEU A 314 -7.70 -5.00 -27.88
N THR A 315 -8.61 -5.77 -28.48
CA THR A 315 -8.29 -6.82 -29.45
C THR A 315 -9.06 -6.55 -30.73
N ARG A 316 -8.32 -6.14 -31.78
CA ARG A 316 -8.76 -5.84 -33.15
C ARG A 316 -9.46 -4.48 -33.35
N SER A 317 -8.66 -3.43 -33.49
CA SER A 317 -8.76 -2.57 -34.68
C SER A 317 -7.61 -2.94 -35.64
N THR A 318 -7.55 -4.19 -36.06
CA THR A 318 -6.88 -4.49 -37.33
C THR A 318 -7.78 -3.89 -38.38
N VAL A 319 -7.39 -2.70 -38.84
CA VAL A 319 -7.75 -2.15 -40.14
C VAL A 319 -7.82 -3.33 -41.09
N ALA A 320 -9.02 -3.65 -41.58
CA ALA A 320 -9.14 -4.56 -42.70
C ALA A 320 -8.26 -3.95 -43.81
N PRO A 321 -7.31 -4.69 -44.41
CA PRO A 321 -6.62 -4.19 -45.58
C PRO A 321 -7.71 -3.89 -46.60
N GLU A 322 -7.84 -2.61 -46.91
CA GLU A 322 -8.69 -2.12 -47.98
C GLU A 322 -8.22 -2.88 -49.22
N LYS A 323 -9.04 -3.84 -49.67
CA LYS A 323 -8.85 -4.46 -50.97
C LYS A 323 -8.98 -3.32 -51.97
N THR A 324 -7.85 -2.78 -52.41
CA THR A 324 -7.77 -2.05 -53.67
C THR A 324 -8.20 -3.02 -54.76
N SER A 325 -9.49 -2.96 -55.08
CA SER A 325 -10.04 -3.50 -56.30
C SER A 325 -9.37 -2.76 -57.44
N SER A 326 -8.38 -3.39 -58.06
CA SER A 326 -7.90 -3.03 -59.39
C SER A 326 -9.05 -3.26 -60.37
N ILE A 327 -9.89 -2.23 -60.51
CA ILE A 327 -10.72 -2.03 -61.70
C ILE A 327 -9.91 -1.06 -62.56
N ASN A 328 -9.39 -1.57 -63.66
CA ASN A 328 -9.48 -0.95 -64.98
C ASN A 328 -8.74 -1.86 -65.97
N GLY A 329 -9.51 -2.63 -66.72
CA GLY A 329 -9.16 -2.89 -68.10
C GLY A 329 -9.61 -1.69 -68.93
N PHE A 330 -8.69 -1.15 -69.73
CA PHE A 330 -8.84 -0.86 -71.15
C PHE A 330 -7.45 -0.59 -71.73
#